data_AF-A0AAU9C0B6-F1
#
_entry.id   AF-A0AAU9C0B6-F1
#
_cell.length_a   1.000
_cell.length_b   1.000
_cell.length_c   1.000
_cell.angle_alpha   90.00
_cell.angle_beta   90.00
_cell.angle_gamma   90.00
#
_symmetry.space_group_name_H-M   'P 1'
#
loop_
_entity.id
_entity.type
_entity.pdbx_description
1 polymer ?
#
loop_
_entity_poly.entity_id
_entity_poly.type
_entity_poly.pdbx_seq_one_letter_code
_entity_poly.pdbx_strand_id
1 'polypeptide(L)'
;MEFAHLRLLAGFPDRESAASFCGVTVRTVRNWEKRGAPPYIVKLFQQAQGDLSWAHPSWQGFRLWREHLFTDGNYPLTAGQLRAYPYLLQVADLRKSGSNPGREWFHRSR
;
A
#
# COMPACT_ATOMS: atom_id res chain seq x y z
N MET A 1 21.31 1.10 -4.76
CA MET A 1 20.95 1.35 -3.35
C MET A 1 21.45 0.16 -2.55
N GLU A 2 22.35 0.37 -1.59
CA GLU A 2 22.89 -0.71 -0.76
C GLU A 2 21.83 -1.29 0.18
N PHE A 3 21.81 -2.61 0.36
CA PHE A 3 20.80 -3.29 1.20
C PHE A 3 20.80 -2.79 2.65
N ALA A 4 21.98 -2.41 3.16
CA ALA A 4 22.10 -1.83 4.50
C ALA A 4 21.28 -0.54 4.66
N HIS A 5 21.27 0.33 3.64
CA HIS A 5 20.48 1.56 3.66
C HIS A 5 18.98 1.23 3.62
N LEU A 6 18.57 0.34 2.71
CA LEU A 6 17.18 -0.08 2.58
C LEU A 6 16.62 -0.68 3.89
N ARG A 7 17.42 -1.51 4.58
CA ARG A 7 17.07 -2.08 5.88
C ARG A 7 16.76 -0.99 6.92
N LEU A 8 17.60 0.05 6.99
CA LEU A 8 17.40 1.17 7.91
C LEU A 8 16.13 1.97 7.58
N LEU A 9 15.89 2.25 6.30
CA LEU A 9 14.69 2.98 5.86
C LEU A 9 13.40 2.20 6.12
N ALA A 10 13.47 0.87 6.05
CA ALA A 10 12.35 -0.01 6.37
C ALA A 10 12.09 -0.16 7.88
N GLY A 11 12.83 0.55 8.73
CA GLY A 11 12.60 0.57 10.18
C GLY A 11 13.27 -0.56 10.96
N PHE A 12 14.29 -1.22 10.37
CA PHE A 12 15.05 -2.27 11.06
C PHE A 12 16.45 -1.74 11.42
N PRO A 13 16.66 -1.17 12.62
CA PRO A 13 17.92 -0.51 12.97
C PRO A 13 19.09 -1.49 13.13
N ASP A 14 18.81 -2.69 13.64
CA ASP A 14 19.76 -3.77 13.88
C ASP A 14 19.58 -4.95 12.90
N ARG A 15 20.55 -5.88 12.87
CA ARG A 15 20.50 -7.02 11.94
C ARG A 15 19.62 -8.14 12.47
N GLU A 16 19.46 -8.21 13.78
CA GLU A 16 18.69 -9.20 14.51
C GLU A 16 17.20 -9.04 14.22
N SER A 17 16.67 -7.82 14.23
CA SER A 17 15.29 -7.50 13.86
C SER A 17 15.01 -7.81 12.39
N ALA A 18 15.92 -7.46 11.48
CA ALA A 18 15.81 -7.83 10.07
C ALA A 18 15.87 -9.36 9.85
N ALA A 19 16.76 -10.05 10.58
CA ALA A 19 16.89 -11.50 10.52
C ALA A 19 15.61 -12.19 11.01
N SER A 20 15.05 -11.73 12.13
CA SER A 20 13.77 -12.19 12.68
C SER A 20 12.62 -11.95 11.70
N PHE A 21 12.54 -10.76 11.10
CA PHE A 21 11.50 -10.42 10.11
C PHE A 21 11.55 -11.32 8.88
N CYS A 22 12.74 -11.65 8.40
CA CYS A 22 12.95 -12.50 7.23
C CYS A 22 12.96 -14.01 7.53
N GLY A 23 12.94 -14.41 8.81
CA GLY A 23 13.08 -15.82 9.20
C GLY A 23 14.45 -16.43 8.81
N VAL A 24 15.52 -15.64 8.83
CA VAL A 24 16.88 -16.06 8.46
C VAL A 24 17.88 -15.79 9.59
N THR A 25 19.14 -16.19 9.40
CA THR A 25 20.20 -15.91 10.37
C THR A 25 20.78 -14.50 10.20
N VAL A 26 21.32 -13.93 11.29
CA VAL A 26 22.08 -12.65 11.25
C VAL A 26 23.26 -12.72 10.28
N ARG A 27 23.88 -13.89 10.14
CA ARG A 27 24.96 -14.13 9.16
C ARG A 27 24.46 -13.93 7.73
N THR A 28 23.25 -14.37 7.41
CA THR A 28 22.62 -14.19 6.10
C THR A 28 22.41 -12.71 5.80
N VAL A 29 21.85 -11.95 6.75
CA VAL A 29 21.66 -10.49 6.64
C VAL A 29 22.99 -9.78 6.43
N ARG A 30 24.02 -10.13 7.22
CA ARG A 30 25.37 -9.59 7.06
C ARG A 30 25.97 -9.88 5.68
N ASN A 31 25.69 -11.05 5.10
CA ASN A 31 26.16 -11.38 3.76
C ASN A 31 25.43 -10.55 2.70
N TRP A 32 24.13 -10.33 2.85
CA TRP A 32 23.34 -9.47 1.96
C TRP A 32 23.81 -8.02 1.99
N GLU A 33 24.17 -7.47 3.16
CA GLU A 33 24.75 -6.13 3.26
C GLU A 33 26.11 -5.99 2.55
N LYS A 34 26.85 -7.10 2.34
CA LYS A 34 28.17 -7.08 1.69
C LYS A 34 28.13 -7.42 0.20
N ARG A 35 27.21 -8.31 -0.20
CA ARG A 35 27.19 -8.93 -1.54
C ARG A 35 25.93 -8.58 -2.33
N GLY A 36 24.99 -7.85 -1.71
CA GLY A 36 23.65 -7.63 -2.23
C GLY A 36 22.66 -8.69 -1.71
N ALA A 37 21.44 -8.22 -1.42
CA ALA A 37 20.32 -9.09 -1.10
C ALA A 37 19.68 -9.65 -2.37
N PRO A 38 19.05 -10.84 -2.30
CA PRO A 38 18.22 -11.34 -3.39
C PRO A 38 17.10 -10.34 -3.76
N PRO A 39 16.68 -10.27 -5.04
CA PRO A 39 15.68 -9.30 -5.49
C PRO A 39 14.34 -9.35 -4.73
N TYR A 40 13.90 -10.53 -4.30
CA TYR A 40 12.67 -10.68 -3.51
C TYR A 40 12.79 -10.09 -2.09
N ILE A 41 13.98 -10.14 -1.48
CA ILE A 41 14.25 -9.49 -0.21
C ILE A 41 14.24 -7.97 -0.37
N VAL A 42 14.86 -7.46 -1.44
CA VAL A 42 14.82 -6.02 -1.75
C VAL A 42 13.38 -5.53 -1.87
N LYS A 43 12.52 -6.25 -2.61
CA LYS A 43 11.09 -5.92 -2.74
C LYS A 43 10.35 -5.98 -1.40
N LEU A 44 10.62 -6.99 -0.58
CA LEU A 44 10.02 -7.12 0.75
C LEU A 44 10.36 -5.91 1.64
N PHE A 45 11.61 -5.46 1.63
CA PHE A 45 12.02 -4.30 2.42
C PHE A 45 11.51 -2.96 1.84
N GLN A 46 11.39 -2.85 0.52
CA GLN A 46 10.70 -1.70 -0.12
C GLN A 46 9.24 -1.63 0.33
N GLN A 47 8.55 -2.78 0.38
CA GLN A 47 7.19 -2.85 0.91
C GLN A 47 7.14 -2.49 2.40
N ALA A 48 8.10 -2.94 3.21
CA ALA A 48 8.19 -2.60 4.63
C ALA A 48 8.47 -1.12 4.89
N GLN A 49 9.23 -0.45 4.00
CA GLN A 49 9.39 1.01 3.98
C GLN A 49 8.08 1.73 3.61
N GLY A 50 7.08 0.99 3.13
CA GLY A 50 5.84 1.55 2.62
C GLY A 50 6.04 2.19 1.25
N ASP A 51 6.98 1.72 0.44
CA ASP A 51 7.05 2.12 -0.97
C ASP A 51 6.39 1.05 -1.83
N LEU A 52 5.32 1.42 -2.55
CA LEU A 52 4.63 0.53 -3.48
C LEU A 52 5.04 0.74 -4.95
N SER A 53 5.98 1.65 -5.23
CA SER A 53 6.46 1.92 -6.60
C SER A 53 7.06 0.70 -7.31
N TRP A 54 7.54 -0.29 -6.54
CA TRP A 54 8.03 -1.56 -7.07
C TRP A 54 6.96 -2.37 -7.81
N ALA A 55 5.67 -2.18 -7.49
CA ALA A 55 4.57 -2.86 -8.16
C ALA A 55 4.28 -2.23 -9.52
N HIS A 56 4.19 -0.89 -9.58
CA HIS A 56 4.09 -0.10 -10.80
C HIS A 56 4.38 1.39 -10.48
N PRO A 57 4.96 2.19 -11.40
CA PRO A 57 5.30 3.61 -11.12
C PRO A 57 4.13 4.48 -10.64
N SER A 58 2.90 4.14 -11.01
CA SER A 58 1.68 4.84 -10.54
C SER A 58 1.44 4.73 -9.03
N TRP A 59 2.12 3.81 -8.34
CA TRP A 59 2.04 3.62 -6.89
C TRP A 59 3.14 4.37 -6.12
N GLN A 60 3.93 5.22 -6.79
CA GLN A 60 4.89 6.08 -6.12
C GLN A 60 4.18 6.97 -5.09
N GLY A 61 4.73 7.02 -3.86
CA GLY A 61 4.16 7.76 -2.74
C GLY A 61 3.06 7.02 -1.97
N PHE A 62 2.56 5.89 -2.48
CA PHE A 62 1.60 5.07 -1.77
C PHE A 62 2.29 4.11 -0.79
N ARG A 63 1.72 3.97 0.40
CA ARG A 63 2.29 3.17 1.50
C ARG A 63 1.25 2.25 2.12
N LEU A 64 1.58 0.98 2.34
CA LEU A 64 0.77 0.10 3.18
C LEU A 64 1.27 0.18 4.62
N TRP A 65 0.38 0.53 5.54
CA TRP A 65 0.70 0.52 6.96
C TRP A 65 -0.49 0.06 7.79
N ARG A 66 -0.29 -1.00 8.58
CA ARG A 66 -1.36 -1.71 9.30
C ARG A 66 -2.48 -2.11 8.33
N GLU A 67 -3.69 -1.61 8.54
CA GLU A 67 -4.88 -1.91 7.73
C GLU A 67 -5.22 -0.81 6.70
N HIS A 68 -4.30 0.13 6.48
CA HIS A 68 -4.54 1.30 5.64
C HIS A 68 -3.53 1.41 4.50
N LEU A 69 -4.03 1.85 3.34
CA LEU A 69 -3.26 2.37 2.23
C LEU A 69 -3.18 3.89 2.38
N PHE A 70 -1.99 4.42 2.60
CA PHE A 70 -1.73 5.85 2.65
C PHE A 70 -1.38 6.35 1.25
N THR A 71 -1.92 7.51 0.89
CA THR A 71 -1.47 8.30 -0.27
C THR A 71 -0.34 9.25 0.15
N ASP A 72 0.28 9.90 -0.82
CA ASP A 72 1.36 10.88 -0.59
C ASP A 72 0.92 12.04 0.35
N GLY A 73 -0.38 12.38 0.36
CA GLY A 73 -0.97 13.36 1.28
C GLY A 73 -1.26 12.86 2.70
N ASN A 74 -0.75 11.68 3.07
CA ASN A 74 -0.96 11.03 4.36
C ASN A 74 -2.44 10.73 4.69
N TYR A 75 -3.26 10.56 3.65
CA TYR A 75 -4.67 10.23 3.81
C TYR A 75 -4.85 8.71 3.90
N PRO A 76 -5.32 8.16 5.04
CA PRO A 76 -5.49 6.72 5.19
C PRO A 76 -6.74 6.24 4.45
N LEU A 77 -6.56 5.26 3.56
CA LEU A 77 -7.64 4.55 2.89
C LEU A 77 -7.73 3.12 3.44
N THR A 78 -8.89 2.78 3.97
CA THR A 78 -9.23 1.40 4.37
C THR A 78 -9.58 0.56 3.14
N ALA A 79 -9.49 -0.76 3.28
CA ALA A 79 -9.98 -1.69 2.25
C ALA A 79 -11.47 -1.47 1.93
N GLY A 80 -12.29 -1.09 2.91
CA GLY A 80 -13.70 -0.76 2.71
C GLY A 80 -13.90 0.46 1.81
N GLN A 81 -13.14 1.54 2.05
CA GLN A 81 -13.17 2.74 1.21
C GLN A 81 -12.72 2.46 -0.23
N LEU A 82 -11.67 1.66 -0.40
CA LEU A 82 -11.21 1.23 -1.73
C LEU A 82 -12.30 0.44 -2.48
N ARG A 83 -12.97 -0.51 -1.80
CA ARG A 83 -14.08 -1.28 -2.39
C ARG A 83 -15.28 -0.40 -2.75
N ALA A 84 -15.54 0.66 -1.99
CA ALA A 84 -16.64 1.58 -2.24
C ALA A 84 -16.40 2.52 -3.43
N TYR A 85 -15.15 2.67 -3.90
CA TYR A 85 -14.79 3.66 -4.91
C TYR A 85 -15.60 3.56 -6.22
N PRO A 86 -15.82 2.39 -6.84
CA PRO A 86 -16.64 2.30 -8.05
C PRO A 86 -18.09 2.76 -7.83
N TYR A 87 -18.66 2.44 -6.67
CA TYR A 87 -20.02 2.86 -6.30
C TYR A 87 -20.12 4.37 -6.09
N LEU A 88 -19.10 4.98 -5.45
CA LEU A 88 -19.06 6.42 -5.25
C LEU A 88 -19.02 7.19 -6.58
N LEU A 89 -18.27 6.67 -7.57
CA LEU A 89 -18.25 7.24 -8.92
C LEU A 89 -19.63 7.14 -9.58
N GLN A 90 -20.28 5.98 -9.52
CA GLN A 90 -21.62 5.79 -10.07
C GLN A 90 -22.65 6.76 -9.45
N VAL A 91 -22.63 6.94 -8.13
CA VAL A 91 -23.51 7.90 -7.44
C VAL A 91 -23.19 9.35 -7.85
N ALA A 92 -21.92 9.70 -8.01
CA ALA A 92 -21.52 11.03 -8.47
C ALA A 92 -22.01 11.31 -9.90
N ASP A 93 -21.93 10.32 -10.79
CA ASP A 93 -22.40 10.43 -12.18
C ASP A 93 -23.93 10.52 -12.24
N LEU A 94 -24.66 9.74 -11.44
CA LEU A 94 -26.11 9.86 -11.30
C LEU A 94 -26.51 11.27 -10.87
N ARG A 95 -25.82 11.85 -9.87
CA ARG A 95 -26.06 13.23 -9.42
C ARG A 95 -25.78 14.26 -10.52
N LYS A 96 -24.70 14.10 -11.29
CA LYS A 96 -24.36 14.98 -12.42
C LYS A 96 -25.37 14.90 -13.56
N SER A 97 -25.92 13.70 -13.81
CA SER A 97 -26.90 13.46 -14.88
C SER A 97 -28.32 13.94 -14.54
N GLY A 98 -28.56 14.47 -13.32
CA GLY A 98 -29.89 14.88 -12.87
C GLY A 98 -30.86 13.72 -12.61
N SER A 99 -30.43 12.47 -12.77
CA SER A 99 -31.24 11.28 -12.51
C SER A 99 -31.27 10.99 -11.02
N ASN A 100 -32.39 11.31 -10.36
CA ASN A 100 -32.64 10.94 -8.97
C ASN A 100 -33.44 9.62 -8.92
N PRO A 101 -32.82 8.46 -8.69
CA PRO A 101 -33.52 7.16 -8.68
C PRO A 101 -34.56 7.05 -7.55
N GLY A 102 -34.58 7.97 -6.59
CA GLY A 102 -35.56 8.01 -5.49
C GLY A 102 -36.89 8.69 -5.84
N ARG A 103 -37.01 9.40 -6.96
CA ARG A 103 -38.26 10.12 -7.33
C ARG A 103 -39.27 9.25 -8.10
N GLU A 104 -38.84 8.17 -8.73
CA GLU A 104 -39.73 7.36 -9.59
C GLU A 104 -40.62 6.38 -8.82
N TRP A 105 -40.29 6.06 -7.56
CA TRP A 105 -41.03 5.10 -6.74
C TRP A 105 -42.32 5.67 -6.14
N PHE A 106 -42.44 6.99 -6.01
CA PHE A 106 -43.59 7.63 -5.34
C PHE A 106 -44.80 7.91 -6.25
N HIS A 107 -44.68 7.70 -7.57
CA HIS A 107 -45.75 8.04 -8.53
C HIS A 107 -46.52 6.83 -9.08
N ARG A 108 -46.22 5.60 -8.62
CA ARG A 108 -46.84 4.37 -9.15
C ARG A 108 -47.83 3.70 -8.18
N SER A 109 -48.50 4.50 -7.35
CA SER A 109 -49.56 4.03 -6.44
C SER A 109 -50.75 4.99 -6.45
N ARG A 110 -51.55 4.94 -7.52
CA ARG A 110 -52.97 5.31 -7.53
C ARG A 110 -53.70 4.41 -8.50
#